data_AF-A0A426VEA7-F1
#
_entry.id   AF-A0A426VEA7-F1
#
_cell.length_a   1.000
_cell.length_b   1.000
_cell.length_c   1.000
_cell.angle_alpha   90.00
_cell.angle_beta   90.00
_cell.angle_gamma   90.00
#
_symmetry.space_group_name_H-M   'P 1'
#
loop_
_entity.id
_entity.type
_entity.pdbx_description
1 polymer ?
#
loop_
_entity_poly.entity_id
_entity_poly.type
_entity_poly.pdbx_seq_one_letter_code
_entity_poly.pdbx_strand_id
1 'polypeptide(L)' 'MTAPLIDLDTARAAFAALHDQAARQGIELRQPPPEPTTCCGRGCNGCVWEGFYAAANYWRDEALLILEE' A
#
# COMPACT_ATOMS: atom_id res chain seq x y z
N MET A 1 10.33 -5.86 11.14
CA MET A 1 8.91 -6.27 11.07
C MET A 1 8.06 -5.02 10.96
N THR A 2 7.71 -4.61 9.74
CA THR A 2 6.86 -3.44 9.50
C THR A 2 5.41 -3.80 9.80
N ALA A 3 4.72 -3.01 10.63
CA ALA A 3 3.32 -3.27 11.02
C ALA A 3 2.43 -3.39 9.77
N PRO A 4 1.45 -4.31 9.73
CA PRO A 4 0.58 -4.47 8.56
C PRO A 4 -0.23 -3.20 8.29
N LEU A 5 -0.42 -2.86 7.01
CA LEU A 5 -1.31 -1.78 6.59
C LEU A 5 -2.76 -2.22 6.84
N ILE A 6 -3.44 -1.60 7.80
CA ILE A 6 -4.83 -1.94 8.20
C ILE A 6 -5.79 -0.74 8.16
N ASP A 7 -5.26 0.45 7.88
CA ASP A 7 -6.01 1.68 7.72
C ASP A 7 -5.48 2.46 6.51
N LEU A 8 -6.33 3.32 5.96
CA LEU A 8 -6.05 4.02 4.73
C LEU A 8 -4.94 5.08 4.88
N ASP A 9 -4.87 5.74 6.03
CA ASP A 9 -3.90 6.82 6.26
C ASP A 9 -2.47 6.24 6.29
N THR A 10 -2.29 5.16 7.05
CA THR A 10 -1.04 4.41 7.09
C THR A 10 -0.67 3.82 5.72
N ALA A 11 -1.65 3.30 4.96
CA ALA A 11 -1.40 2.79 3.62
C ALA A 11 -0.91 3.88 2.66
N ARG A 12 -1.57 5.04 2.64
CA ARG A 12 -1.18 6.20 1.82
C ARG A 12 0.20 6.72 2.22
N ALA A 13 0.48 6.83 3.52
CA ALA A 13 1.79 7.25 4.02
C ALA A 13 2.90 6.29 3.57
N ALA A 14 2.66 4.98 3.65
CA ALA A 14 3.61 3.96 3.19
C ALA A 14 3.86 4.04 1.68
N PHE A 15 2.81 4.21 0.88
CA PHE A 15 2.94 4.34 -0.58
C PHE A 15 3.76 5.57 -0.96
N ALA A 16 3.48 6.72 -0.34
CA ALA A 16 4.21 7.96 -0.59
C ALA A 16 5.69 7.84 -0.20
N ALA A 17 5.97 7.27 0.99
CA ALA A 17 7.34 7.10 1.48
C ALA A 17 8.17 6.18 0.57
N LEU A 18 7.60 5.06 0.13
CA LEU A 18 8.29 4.11 -0.75
C LEU A 18 8.50 4.68 -2.15
N HIS A 19 7.52 5.40 -2.70
CA HIS A 19 7.70 6.09 -3.97
C HIS A 19 8.77 7.18 -3.90
N ASP A 20 8.82 7.96 -2.82
CA ASP A 20 9.88 8.96 -2.63
C ASP A 20 11.25 8.28 -2.56
N GLN A 21 11.38 7.22 -1.76
CA GLN A 21 12.63 6.47 -1.65
C GLN A 21 13.08 5.89 -2.99
N ALA A 22 12.16 5.27 -3.74
CA ALA A 22 12.44 4.73 -5.07
C ALA A 22 12.88 5.82 -6.05
N ALA A 23 12.20 6.97 -6.05
CA ALA A 23 12.57 8.10 -6.87
C ALA A 23 13.97 8.62 -6.54
N ARG A 24 14.36 8.63 -5.26
CA ARG A 24 15.72 9.02 -4.83
C ARG A 24 16.80 8.03 -5.29
N GLN A 25 16.46 6.76 -5.43
CA GLN A 25 17.35 5.72 -5.96
C GLN A 25 17.27 5.58 -7.49
N GLY A 26 16.35 6.28 -8.16
CA GLY A 26 16.12 6.15 -9.60
C GLY A 26 15.44 4.81 -9.99
N ILE A 27 14.77 4.17 -9.05
CA ILE A 27 14.07 2.90 -9.21
C ILE A 27 12.59 3.18 -9.49
N GLU A 28 12.01 2.45 -10.45
CA GLU A 28 10.59 2.53 -10.76
C GLU A 28 9.83 1.39 -10.05
N LEU A 29 8.98 1.75 -9.09
CA LEU A 29 8.10 0.79 -8.41
C LEU A 29 6.80 0.59 -9.19
N ARG A 30 6.18 -0.59 -9.01
CA ARG A 30 4.81 -0.86 -9.52
C ARG A 30 3.85 0.21 -8.98
N GLN A 31 2.81 0.54 -9.73
CA GLN A 31 1.74 1.39 -9.21
C GLN A 31 1.04 0.75 -7.99
N PRO A 32 0.76 1.52 -6.93
CA PRO A 32 0.05 1.02 -5.76
C PRO A 32 -1.39 0.62 -6.13
N PRO A 33 -2.01 -0.29 -5.36
CA PRO A 33 -3.39 -0.70 -5.60
C PRO A 33 -4.35 0.51 -5.49
N PRO A 34 -5.34 0.62 -6.39
CA PRO A 34 -6.29 1.74 -6.36
C PRO A 34 -7.20 1.65 -5.13
N GLU A 35 -7.49 2.80 -4.54
CA GLU A 35 -8.38 2.88 -3.39
C GLU A 35 -9.81 2.49 -3.79
N PRO A 36 -10.50 1.65 -3.00
CA PRO A 36 -11.85 1.26 -3.31
C PRO A 36 -12.82 2.44 -3.19
N THR A 37 -13.65 2.63 -4.22
CA THR A 37 -14.59 3.75 -4.31
C THR A 37 -15.97 3.46 -3.69
N THR A 38 -16.23 2.20 -3.31
CA THR A 38 -17.52 1.77 -2.75
C THR A 38 -17.35 1.11 -1.39
N CYS A 39 -18.02 1.65 -0.36
CA CYS A 39 -18.17 0.98 0.92
C CYS A 39 -19.36 0.01 0.82
N CYS A 40 -19.15 -1.28 1.10
CA CYS A 40 -20.12 -2.37 0.93
C CYS A 40 -21.23 -2.41 2.00
N GLY A 41 -21.65 -1.27 2.53
CA GLY A 41 -22.77 -1.17 3.50
C GLY A 41 -22.48 -1.67 4.93
N ARG A 42 -21.31 -2.29 5.18
CA ARG A 42 -20.80 -2.71 6.50
C ARG A 42 -19.74 -1.75 7.08
N GLY A 43 -19.76 -0.50 6.61
CA GLY A 43 -18.77 0.53 6.95
C GLY A 43 -17.64 0.64 5.91
N CYS A 44 -16.93 1.77 5.94
CA CYS A 44 -15.83 2.07 5.02
C CYS A 44 -14.49 1.47 5.46
N ASN A 45 -14.50 0.46 6.33
CA ASN A 45 -13.34 -0.33 6.71
C ASN A 45 -13.56 -1.85 6.49
N GLY A 46 -14.68 -2.26 5.86
CA GLY A 46 -15.05 -3.68 5.68
C GLY A 46 -15.00 -4.18 4.21
N CYS A 47 -14.99 -5.52 4.05
CA CYS A 47 -14.93 -6.39 2.85
C CYS A 47 -14.06 -5.92 1.67
N VAL A 48 -14.38 -4.79 1.04
CA VAL A 48 -13.58 -4.26 -0.08
C VAL A 48 -12.24 -3.73 0.43
N TRP A 49 -12.25 -3.14 1.63
CA TRP A 49 -11.05 -2.63 2.27
C TRP A 49 -10.09 -3.75 2.70
N GLU A 50 -10.59 -4.93 3.09
CA GLU A 50 -9.73 -6.07 3.43
C GLU A 50 -8.89 -6.53 2.23
N GLY A 51 -9.51 -6.62 1.05
CA GLY A 51 -8.80 -6.94 -0.19
C GLY A 51 -7.79 -5.86 -0.58
N PHE A 52 -8.16 -4.59 -0.42
CA PHE A 52 -7.25 -3.46 -0.61
C PHE A 52 -6.05 -3.53 0.34
N TYR A 53 -6.26 -3.75 1.63
CA TYR A 53 -5.19 -3.84 2.62
C TYR A 53 -4.29 -5.05 2.35
N ALA A 54 -4.84 -6.20 1.97
CA ALA A 54 -4.03 -7.35 1.56
C ALA A 54 -3.13 -7.01 0.35
N ALA A 55 -3.69 -6.40 -0.69
CA ALA A 55 -2.95 -5.96 -1.86
C ALA A 55 -1.90 -4.88 -1.53
N ALA A 56 -2.24 -3.95 -0.62
CA ALA A 56 -1.34 -2.89 -0.17
C ALA A 56 -0.14 -3.46 0.60
N ASN A 57 -0.37 -4.44 1.48
CA ASN A 57 0.71 -5.13 2.19
C ASN A 57 1.62 -5.88 1.23
N TYR A 58 1.05 -6.59 0.24
CA TYR A 58 1.82 -7.29 -0.77
C TYR A 58 2.67 -6.35 -1.63
N TRP A 59 2.06 -5.26 -2.13
CA TRP A 59 2.78 -4.24 -2.88
C TRP A 59 3.94 -3.63 -2.08
N ARG A 60 3.71 -3.36 -0.79
CA ARG A 60 4.74 -2.81 0.11
C ARG A 60 5.91 -3.77 0.28
N ASP A 61 5.61 -5.06 0.46
CA ASP A 61 6.63 -6.10 0.61
C ASP A 61 7.48 -6.20 -0.67
N GLU A 62 6.85 -6.25 -1.85
CA GLU A 62 7.56 -6.20 -3.13
C GLU A 62 8.41 -4.94 -3.29
N ALA A 63 7.86 -3.77 -2.94
CA ALA A 63 8.60 -2.51 -3.02
C ALA A 63 9.83 -2.49 -2.11
N LEU A 64 9.71 -2.98 -0.88
CA LEU A 64 10.84 -3.09 0.05
C LEU A 64 11.91 -4.05 -0.49
N LEU A 65 11.50 -5.21 -1.03
CA LEU A 65 12.44 -6.16 -1.64
C LEU A 65 13.23 -5.52 -2.79
N ILE A 66 12.60 -4.71 -3.62
CA ILE A 66 13.28 -4.00 -4.73
C ILE A 66 14.24 -2.92 -4.20
N LEU A 67 13.89 -2.23 -3.09
CA LEU A 67 14.70 -1.14 -2.53
C LEU A 67 15.85 -1.63 -1.63
N GLU A 68 15.80 -2.89 -1.19
CA GLU A 68 16.86 -3.55 -0.42
C GLU A 68 17.95 -4.20 -1.30
N GLU A 69 17.81 -4.18 -2.64
CA GLU A 69 18.87 -4.52 -3.61
C GLU A 69 19.81 -3.34 -3.93
#